data_AF-A0A396JM69-F1
#
_entry.id   AF-A0A396JM69-F1
#
_cell.length_a   1.000
_cell.length_b   1.000
_cell.length_c   1.000
_cell.angle_alpha   90.00
_cell.angle_beta   90.00
_cell.angle_gamma   90.00
#
_symmetry.space_group_name_H-M   'P 1'
#
loop_
_entity.id
_entity.type
_entity.pdbx_description
1 polymer ?
#
loop_
_entity_poly.entity_id
_entity_poly.type
_entity_poly.pdbx_seq_one_letter_code
_entity_poly.pdbx_strand_id
1 'polypeptide(L)' 'MEMNPLYLPDELITQILLRLPVETLIRFKCVCKSWFSLISNPYFANSQFQITAATHNHQILFLTPNHQFQSIAFRFIVYI' A
#
# COMPACT_ATOMS: atom_id res chain seq x y z
N MET A 1 6.95 20.36 30.59
CA MET A 1 7.38 20.54 29.19
C MET A 1 6.68 19.44 28.42
N GLU A 2 5.50 19.76 27.89
CA GLU A 2 4.64 18.79 27.20
C GLU A 2 5.35 18.37 25.91
N MET A 3 5.89 17.15 25.88
CA MET A 3 6.34 16.55 24.63
C MET A 3 5.07 16.17 23.88
N ASN A 4 4.53 17.08 23.07
CA ASN A 4 3.46 16.76 22.14
C ASN A 4 4.04 15.74 21.16
N PRO A 5 3.69 14.44 21.24
CA PRO A 5 4.17 13.49 20.25
C PRO A 5 3.69 14.03 18.90
N LEU A 6 4.60 14.18 17.95
CA LEU A 6 4.29 14.67 16.61
C LEU A 6 3.29 13.71 15.96
N TYR A 7 2.01 13.93 16.24
CA TYR A 7 0.92 13.07 15.83
C TYR A 7 0.57 13.49 14.40
N LEU A 8 0.92 12.63 13.45
CA LEU A 8 0.55 12.84 12.06
C LEU A 8 -0.93 12.45 11.89
N PRO A 9 -1.79 13.35 11.39
CA PRO A 9 -3.18 13.02 11.08
C PRO A 9 -3.31 11.82 10.14
N ASP A 10 -4.32 10.98 10.35
CA ASP A 10 -4.57 9.77 9.56
C ASP A 10 -4.72 10.04 8.05
N GLU A 11 -5.29 11.19 7.70
CA GLU A 11 -5.41 11.65 6.32
C GLU A 11 -4.03 11.80 5.65
N LEU A 12 -3.07 12.39 6.35
CA LEU A 12 -1.71 12.56 5.83
C LEU A 12 -0.97 11.22 5.75
N ILE A 13 -1.16 10.33 6.73
CA ILE A 13 -0.64 8.96 6.65
C ILE A 13 -1.17 8.26 5.39
N THR A 14 -2.48 8.38 5.14
CA THR A 14 -3.12 7.79 3.97
C THR A 14 -2.54 8.34 2.67
N GLN A 15 -2.37 9.66 2.55
CA GLN A 15 -1.78 10.28 1.37
C GLN A 15 -0.31 9.91 1.15
N ILE A 16 0.47 9.72 2.22
CA ILE A 16 1.86 9.23 2.13
C ILE A 16 1.86 7.80 1.60
N LEU A 17 1.07 6.92 2.22
CA LEU A 17 0.98 5.51 1.80
C LEU A 17 0.50 5.40 0.34
N LEU A 18 -0.47 6.22 -0.08
CA LEU A 18 -1.00 6.25 -1.45
C LEU A 18 0.02 6.66 -2.53
N ARG A 19 1.18 7.18 -2.14
CA ARG A 19 2.25 7.56 -3.07
C ARG A 19 3.38 6.54 -3.13
N LEU A 20 3.32 5.49 -2.31
CA LEU A 20 4.34 4.45 -2.28
C LEU A 20 4.08 3.39 -3.36
N PRO A 21 5.13 2.77 -3.91
CA PRO A 21 4.98 1.60 -4.76
C PRO A 21 4.27 0.45 -4.02
N VAL A 22 3.50 -0.35 -4.76
CA VAL A 22 2.72 -1.48 -4.22
C VAL A 22 3.61 -2.48 -3.46
N GLU A 23 4.83 -2.73 -3.93
CA GLU A 23 5.78 -3.63 -3.27
C GLU A 23 6.15 -3.16 -1.85
N THR A 24 6.31 -1.85 -1.66
CA THR A 24 6.60 -1.24 -0.36
C THR A 24 5.38 -1.34 0.55
N LEU A 25 4.18 -1.08 0.01
CA LEU A 25 2.93 -1.14 0.77
C LEU A 25 2.65 -2.54 1.33
N ILE A 26 2.94 -3.60 0.57
CA ILE A 26 2.77 -4.98 1.05
C ILE A 26 3.62 -5.23 2.30
N ARG A 27 4.86 -4.70 2.36
CA ARG A 27 5.71 -4.80 3.55
C ARG A 27 5.14 -3.99 4.71
N PHE A 28 4.54 -2.83 4.43
CA PHE A 28 4.01 -1.94 5.47
C PHE A 28 2.77 -2.48 6.19
N LYS A 29 2.10 -3.49 5.61
CA LYS A 29 1.03 -4.23 6.29
C LYS A 29 1.47 -4.86 7.63
N CYS A 30 2.77 -5.14 7.84
CA CYS A 30 3.25 -5.72 9.09
C CYS A 30 3.61 -4.70 10.19
N VAL A 31 3.55 -3.40 9.90
CA VAL A 31 3.97 -2.35 10.85
C VAL A 31 2.98 -2.21 12.01
N CYS A 32 1.68 -2.11 11.70
CA CYS A 32 0.62 -2.05 12.71
C CYS A 32 -0.73 -2.48 12.13
N LYS A 33 -1.69 -2.77 13.01
CA LYS A 33 -3.05 -3.19 12.62
C LYS A 33 -3.79 -2.12 11.80
N SER A 34 -3.59 -0.83 12.12
CA SER A 34 -4.21 0.28 11.41
C SER A 34 -3.74 0.34 9.96
N TRP A 35 -2.43 0.18 9.72
CA TRP A 35 -1.87 0.17 8.36
C TRP A 35 -2.29 -1.08 7.59
N PHE A 36 -2.30 -2.24 8.25
CA PHE A 36 -2.85 -3.46 7.66
C PHE A 36 -4.29 -3.26 7.17
N SER A 37 -5.15 -2.68 8.01
CA SER A 37 -6.56 -2.43 7.68
C SER A 37 -6.72 -1.41 6.56
N LEU A 38 -5.98 -0.30 6.62
CA LEU A 38 -6.00 0.74 5.60
C LEU A 38 -5.55 0.22 4.23
N ILE A 39 -4.42 -0.48 4.17
CA ILE A 39 -3.85 -1.00 2.91
C ILE A 39 -4.69 -2.16 2.35
N SER A 40 -5.38 -2.93 3.20
CA SER A 40 -6.25 -4.03 2.75
C SER A 40 -7.64 -3.54 2.30
N ASN A 41 -7.94 -2.24 2.44
CA ASN A 41 -9.23 -1.67 2.04
C ASN A 41 -9.31 -1.52 0.50
N PRO A 42 -10.37 -2.03 -0.16
CA PRO A 42 -10.53 -1.87 -1.61
C PRO A 42 -10.57 -0.41 -2.09
N TYR A 43 -11.07 0.52 -1.27
CA TYR A 43 -11.06 1.95 -1.60
C TYR A 43 -9.63 2.50 -1.70
N PHE A 44 -8.72 2.01 -0.85
CA PHE A 44 -7.31 2.40 -0.90
C PHE A 44 -6.66 1.93 -2.21
N ALA A 45 -6.92 0.69 -2.62
CA ALA A 45 -6.43 0.16 -3.90
C ALA A 45 -6.95 0.95 -5.12
N ASN A 46 -8.22 1.35 -5.10
CA ASN A 46 -8.78 2.19 -6.16
C ASN A 46 -8.14 3.59 -6.19
N SER A 47 -7.95 4.24 -5.04
CA SER A 47 -7.26 5.54 -4.96
C SER A 47 -5.81 5.44 -5.46
N GLN A 48 -5.11 4.36 -5.10
CA GLN A 48 -3.75 4.10 -5.58
C GLN A 48 -3.71 3.97 -7.11
N PHE A 49 -4.68 3.25 -7.69
CA PHE A 49 -4.79 3.09 -9.14
C PHE A 49 -5.00 4.44 -9.84
N GLN A 50 -5.91 5.28 -9.32
CA GLN A 50 -6.19 6.61 -9.88
C GLN A 50 -4.96 7.53 -9.82
N ILE A 51 -4.24 7.55 -8.70
CA ILE A 51 -3.02 8.36 -8.54
C ILE A 51 -1.92 7.90 -9.49
N THR A 52 -1.75 6.58 -9.61
CA THR A 52 -0.72 5.98 -10.49
C THR A 52 -1.08 6.19 -11.97
N ALA A 53 -2.36 6.19 -12.33
CA ALA A 53 -2.82 6.48 -13.70
C ALA A 53 -2.68 7.97 -14.08
N ALA A 54 -2.87 8.88 -13.12
CA ALA A 54 -2.74 10.32 -13.33
C ALA A 54 -1.28 10.79 -13.41
N THR A 55 -0.36 10.08 -12.76
CA THR A 55 1.07 10.34 -12.86
C THR A 55 1.61 9.58 -14.07
N HIS A 56 2.01 10.30 -15.11
CA HIS A 56 2.53 9.78 -16.38
C HIS A 56 3.91 9.07 -16.24
N ASN A 57 4.15 8.34 -15.15
CA ASN A 57 5.38 7.64 -14.81
C ASN A 57 5.06 6.14 -14.71
N HIS A 58 5.76 5.37 -15.54
CA HIS A 58 5.62 3.93 -15.78
C HIS A 58 5.82 3.03 -14.54
N GLN A 59 4.97 3.13 -13.53
CA GLN A 59 4.73 2.04 -12.58
C GLN A 59 3.43 1.37 -12.98
N ILE A 60 3.48 0.78 -14.18
CA ILE A 60 2.51 -0.19 -14.68
C ILE A 60 2.23 -1.14 -13.51
N LEU A 61 0.99 -1.11 -13.01
CA LEU A 61 0.47 -2.20 -12.21
C LEU A 61 0.82 -3.48 -12.97
N PHE A 62 1.58 -4.38 -12.36
CA PHE A 62 1.81 -5.71 -12.87
C PHE A 62 0.47 -6.48 -12.88
N LEU A 63 -0.40 -6.14 -13.82
CA LEU A 63 -1.37 -7.05 -14.39
C LEU A 63 -0.59 -7.88 -15.41
N THR A 64 0.33 -8.72 -14.94
CA THR A 64 0.86 -9.79 -15.78
C THR A 64 -0.14 -10.94 -15.71
N PRO A 65 -0.88 -11.24 -16.80
CA PRO A 65 -1.53 -12.51 -16.90
C PRO A 65 -0.43 -13.54 -17.11
N ASN A 66 -0.16 -14.29 -16.04
CA ASN A 66 0.48 -15.59 -16.06
C ASN A 66 2.04 -15.67 -15.95
N HIS A 67 2.40 -16.53 -14.99
CA HIS A 67 3.60 -17.36 -14.85
C HIS A 67 4.98 -16.72 -14.53
N GLN A 68 5.37 -16.92 -13.26
CA GLN A 68 6.72 -16.88 -12.66
C GLN A 68 7.28 -15.52 -12.21
N PHE A 69 6.88 -15.12 -11.01
CA PHE A 69 7.83 -14.54 -10.05
C PHE A 69 7.64 -15.24 -8.70
N GLN A 70 8.57 -16.14 -8.38
CA GLN A 70 8.66 -16.74 -7.06
C GLN A 70 9.08 -15.65 -6.07
N SER A 71 8.11 -15.10 -5.35
CA SER A 71 8.35 -14.44 -4.07
C SER A 71 7.40 -15.04 -3.04
N ILE A 72 7.97 -15.41 -1.90
CA ILE A 72 7.37 -16.17 -0.79
C ILE A 72 6.05 -15.54 -0.27
N ALA A 73 5.75 -14.29 -0.63
CA ALA A 73 4.54 -13.56 -0.23
C ALA A 73 3.21 -14.09 -0.81
N PHE A 74 3.22 -14.71 -2.00
CA PHE A 74 1.98 -15.23 -2.62
C PHE A 74 1.35 -16.37 -1.81
N ARG A 75 2.15 -17.07 -0.98
CA ARG A 75 1.67 -18.19 -0.17
C ARG A 75 0.91 -17.76 1.10
N PHE A 76 0.93 -16.47 1.45
CA PHE A 76 0.18 -15.94 2.60
C PHE A 76 -1.06 -15.14 2.22
N ILE A 77 -1.15 -14.62 0.99
CA ILE A 77 -2.31 -13.82 0.55
C ILE A 77 -3.48 -14.71 0.10
N VAL A 78 -3.22 -15.95 -0.34
CA VAL A 78 -4.28 -16.90 -0.73
C VAL A 78 -4.80 -17.71 0.49
N TYR A 79 -4.28 -17.46 1.69
CA TYR A 79 -4.70 -18.09 2.94
C TYR A 79 -5.31 -17.09 3.94
N ILE A 80 -6.07 -16.11 3.43
CA ILE A 80 -7.04 -15.32 4.19
C ILE A 80 -8.36 -15.32 3.41
#